data_AF-K1RS16-F1
#
_entry.id   AF-K1RS16-F1
#
_cell.length_a   1.000
_cell.length_b   1.000
_cell.length_c   1.000
_cell.angle_alpha   90.00
_cell.angle_beta   90.00
_cell.angle_gamma   90.00
#
_symmetry.space_group_name_H-M   'P 1'
#
loop_
_entity.id
_entity.type
_entity.pdbx_description
1 polymer ?
#
loop_
_entity_poly.entity_id
_entity_poly.type
_entity_poly.pdbx_seq_one_letter_code
_entity_poly.pdbx_strand_id
1 'polypeptide(L)'
;RKLYDRDYNTTVIIVSSVLKVPQELEKYVSYLDIPFPEEKEINQLIDEHVEVNCYDNFKDEDRKKLMPSLKGMTSFEIDRMLDMAMSSNGSLSAEDTEMILQQKKAMVKKSGLLELIDTPEKMDGIGGMKALKEYLKNKSKVISDLPKAMEFGVSIPKGVFIVGMPGCGKSLCAKASAALFNSPLLKLDMGSMMGKYVGESEGNLRKAIKIAEAAAPCVLWIDEIEKAFSGVGFNVI
;
A
#
# COMPACT_ATOMS: atom_id res chain seq x y z
N ARG A 1 -13.09 22.55 40.86
CA ARG A 1 -12.71 23.58 39.85
C ARG A 1 -13.81 23.61 38.79
N LYS A 2 -14.29 24.79 38.39
CA LYS A 2 -15.41 24.96 37.44
C LYS A 2 -14.84 25.42 36.09
N LEU A 3 -15.54 25.11 34.99
CA LEU A 3 -15.12 25.49 33.62
C LEU A 3 -14.94 27.01 33.39
N TYR A 4 -15.36 27.87 34.32
CA TYR A 4 -15.28 29.33 34.21
C TYR A 4 -14.04 29.94 34.88
N ASP A 5 -13.11 29.14 35.41
CA ASP A 5 -11.83 29.64 35.92
C ASP A 5 -10.94 30.10 34.75
N ARG A 6 -10.37 31.31 34.84
CA ARG A 6 -9.54 31.92 33.77
C ARG A 6 -8.24 31.16 33.46
N ASP A 7 -7.79 30.30 34.38
CA ASP A 7 -6.60 29.45 34.21
C ASP A 7 -6.94 28.01 33.76
N TYR A 8 -8.15 27.78 33.24
CA TYR A 8 -8.61 26.45 32.85
C TYR A 8 -8.35 26.16 31.36
N ASN A 9 -7.23 25.50 31.07
CA ASN A 9 -6.95 24.98 29.73
C ASN A 9 -7.71 23.66 29.51
N THR A 10 -8.62 23.63 28.55
CA THR A 10 -9.37 22.43 28.15
C THR A 10 -8.93 21.97 26.77
N THR A 11 -8.43 20.76 26.66
CA THR A 11 -8.19 20.09 25.37
C THR A 11 -9.36 19.16 25.08
N VAL A 12 -9.99 19.33 23.92
CA VAL A 12 -11.07 18.45 23.45
C VAL A 12 -10.51 17.56 22.35
N ILE A 13 -10.55 16.24 22.54
CA ILE A 13 -10.19 15.26 21.52
C ILE A 13 -11.48 14.79 20.86
N ILE A 14 -11.60 15.01 19.55
CA ILE A 14 -12.76 14.59 18.76
C ILE A 14 -12.33 13.45 17.85
N VAL A 15 -12.96 12.29 17.99
CA VAL A 15 -12.77 11.14 17.10
C VAL A 15 -13.98 11.05 16.18
N SER A 16 -13.76 11.24 14.88
CA SER A 16 -14.82 11.20 13.87
C SER A 16 -14.32 10.50 12.61
N SER A 17 -15.17 9.69 11.98
CA SER A 17 -14.92 9.09 10.66
C SER A 17 -15.08 10.12 9.51
N VAL A 18 -15.73 11.26 9.79
CA VAL A 18 -15.95 12.35 8.85
C VAL A 18 -15.28 13.61 9.39
N LEU A 19 -14.29 14.09 8.66
CA LEU A 19 -13.56 15.31 8.95
C LEU A 19 -14.25 16.49 8.26
N LYS A 20 -15.27 17.05 8.91
CA LYS A 20 -15.92 18.29 8.47
C LYS A 20 -15.86 19.32 9.59
N VAL A 21 -14.88 20.20 9.51
CA VAL A 21 -14.65 21.26 10.50
C VAL A 21 -15.28 22.56 9.96
N PRO A 22 -16.14 23.24 10.74
CA PRO A 22 -16.63 24.57 10.38
C PRO A 22 -15.48 25.55 10.17
N GLN A 23 -15.61 26.46 9.20
CA GLN A 23 -14.54 27.39 8.81
C GLN A 23 -14.03 28.23 10.00
N GLU A 24 -14.91 28.58 10.94
CA GLU A 24 -14.59 29.35 12.14
C GLU A 24 -13.67 28.58 13.09
N LEU A 25 -13.71 27.25 13.04
CA LEU A 25 -12.93 26.36 13.90
C LEU A 25 -11.64 25.86 13.26
N GLU A 26 -11.45 26.02 11.94
CA GLU A 26 -10.27 25.50 11.21
C GLU A 26 -8.94 25.95 11.84
N LYS A 27 -8.84 27.21 12.29
CA LYS A 27 -7.61 27.75 12.90
C LYS A 27 -7.33 27.20 14.30
N TYR A 28 -8.32 26.59 14.93
CA TYR A 28 -8.24 26.05 16.29
C TYR A 28 -8.19 24.53 16.32
N VAL A 29 -8.34 23.87 15.17
CA VAL A 29 -8.31 22.43 15.03
C VAL A 29 -6.95 22.00 14.50
N SER A 30 -6.26 21.16 15.27
CA SER A 30 -5.11 20.41 14.79
C SER A 30 -5.56 19.03 14.35
N TYR A 31 -5.13 18.62 13.15
CA TYR A 31 -5.37 17.26 12.65
C TYR A 31 -4.22 16.36 13.07
N LEU A 32 -4.56 15.24 13.70
CA LEU A 32 -3.63 14.15 13.96
C LEU A 32 -3.94 13.01 12.99
N ASP A 33 -3.09 12.84 11.99
CA ASP A 33 -3.14 11.67 11.10
C ASP A 33 -2.27 10.57 11.70
N ILE A 34 -2.82 9.37 11.85
CA ILE A 34 -2.06 8.22 12.37
C ILE A 34 -1.42 7.54 11.16
N PRO A 35 -0.08 7.61 11.00
CA PRO A 35 0.59 7.01 9.87
C PRO A 35 0.52 5.48 9.96
N PHE A 36 0.77 4.84 8.82
CA PHE A 36 1.07 3.40 8.82
C PHE A 36 2.40 3.17 9.55
N PRO A 37 2.52 2.08 10.34
CA PRO A 37 3.74 1.77 11.05
C PRO A 37 4.89 1.51 10.08
N GLU A 38 6.06 2.10 10.39
CA GLU A 38 7.29 1.84 9.67
C GLU A 38 7.84 0.44 10.00
N GLU A 39 8.78 -0.06 9.19
CA GLU A 39 9.37 -1.40 9.40
C GLU A 39 9.92 -1.62 10.82
N LYS A 40 10.49 -0.59 11.44
CA LYS A 40 10.95 -0.64 12.83
C LYS A 40 9.79 -0.81 13.82
N GLU A 41 8.68 -0.11 13.60
CA GLU A 41 7.49 -0.18 14.44
C GLU A 41 6.75 -1.50 14.24
N ILE A 42 6.66 -2.01 13.01
CA ILE A 42 6.13 -3.34 12.72
C ILE A 42 6.96 -4.41 13.46
N ASN A 43 8.28 -4.30 13.46
CA ASN A 43 9.14 -5.21 14.21
C ASN A 43 8.84 -5.17 15.70
N GLN A 44 8.66 -3.98 16.27
CA GLN A 44 8.29 -3.82 17.67
C GLN A 44 6.93 -4.43 17.98
N LEU A 45 5.93 -4.26 17.11
CA LEU A 45 4.61 -4.89 17.27
C LEU A 45 4.71 -6.43 17.26
N ILE A 46 5.55 -6.99 16.38
CA ILE A 46 5.81 -8.44 16.37
C ILE A 46 6.48 -8.88 17.68
N ASP A 47 7.48 -8.13 18.16
CA ASP A 47 8.19 -8.43 19.41
C ASP A 47 7.23 -8.44 20.61
N GLU A 48 6.43 -7.37 20.75
CA GLU A 48 5.44 -7.23 21.82
C GLU A 48 4.41 -8.37 21.76
N HIS A 49 3.94 -8.73 20.57
CA HIS A 49 2.97 -9.81 20.39
C HIS A 49 3.55 -11.20 20.73
N VAL A 50 4.80 -11.47 20.34
CA VAL A 50 5.50 -12.72 20.64
C VAL A 50 5.78 -12.85 22.14
N GLU A 51 6.18 -11.75 22.80
CA GLU A 51 6.46 -11.71 24.23
C GLU A 51 5.19 -11.92 25.06
N VAL A 52 4.10 -11.23 24.73
CA VAL A 52 2.82 -11.33 25.45
C VAL A 52 2.22 -12.74 25.37
N ASN A 53 2.41 -13.42 24.24
CA ASN A 53 1.86 -14.77 24.02
C ASN A 53 2.85 -15.91 24.31
N CYS A 54 4.06 -15.60 24.77
CA CYS A 54 5.12 -16.58 25.06
C CYS A 54 5.43 -17.54 23.89
N TYR A 55 5.56 -17.01 22.67
CA TYR A 55 5.88 -17.82 21.49
C TYR A 55 7.38 -18.12 21.39
N ASP A 56 7.85 -19.10 22.17
CA ASP A 56 9.27 -19.47 22.28
C ASP A 56 9.92 -19.98 20.97
N ASN A 57 9.11 -20.36 19.98
CA ASN A 57 9.56 -20.95 18.72
C ASN A 57 9.64 -19.95 17.55
N PHE A 58 9.26 -18.69 17.75
CA PHE A 58 9.27 -17.69 16.69
C PHE A 58 10.71 -17.31 16.31
N LYS A 59 11.07 -17.48 15.04
CA LYS A 59 12.44 -17.23 14.54
C LYS A 59 12.49 -16.00 13.64
N ASP A 60 13.70 -15.45 13.48
CA ASP A 60 13.98 -14.38 12.52
C ASP A 60 13.58 -14.73 11.08
N GLU A 61 13.58 -16.01 10.71
CA GLU A 61 13.10 -16.45 9.39
C GLU A 61 11.60 -16.22 9.22
N ASP A 62 10.81 -16.43 10.28
CA ASP A 62 9.36 -16.25 10.25
C ASP A 62 9.02 -14.76 10.21
N ARG A 63 9.76 -13.94 10.96
CA ARG A 63 9.74 -12.48 10.85
C ARG A 63 9.95 -12.00 9.42
N LYS A 64 10.99 -12.52 8.74
CA LYS A 64 11.29 -12.15 7.35
C LYS A 64 10.19 -12.57 6.36
N LYS A 65 9.50 -13.68 6.61
CA LYS A 65 8.36 -14.14 5.79
C LYS A 65 7.12 -13.29 6.03
N LEU A 66 6.87 -12.86 7.27
CA LEU A 66 5.72 -12.04 7.64
C LEU A 66 5.81 -10.59 7.18
N MET A 67 7.00 -10.00 7.27
CA MET A 67 7.20 -8.56 7.06
C MET A 67 6.58 -8.03 5.74
N PRO A 68 6.77 -8.68 4.56
CA PRO A 68 6.16 -8.21 3.31
C PRO A 68 4.62 -8.20 3.35
N SER A 69 4.04 -9.12 4.11
CA SER A 69 2.59 -9.23 4.26
C SER A 69 2.04 -8.15 5.20
N LEU A 70 2.77 -7.77 6.24
CA LEU A 70 2.33 -6.76 7.22
C LEU A 70 2.51 -5.31 6.73
N LYS A 71 3.47 -5.05 5.83
CA LYS A 71 3.64 -3.71 5.24
C LYS A 71 2.38 -3.20 4.56
N GLY A 72 2.02 -1.95 4.83
CA GLY A 72 0.79 -1.31 4.32
C GLY A 72 -0.47 -1.62 5.12
N MET A 73 -0.34 -2.21 6.32
CA MET A 73 -1.44 -2.42 7.27
C MET A 73 -1.31 -1.46 8.46
N THR A 74 -2.43 -1.06 9.04
CA THR A 74 -2.47 -0.31 10.30
C THR A 74 -2.03 -1.19 11.48
N SER A 75 -1.60 -0.61 12.59
CA SER A 75 -1.19 -1.37 13.78
C SER A 75 -2.26 -2.34 14.26
N PHE A 76 -3.53 -1.95 14.19
CA PHE A 76 -4.67 -2.81 14.53
C PHE A 76 -4.84 -4.00 13.58
N GLU A 77 -4.65 -3.80 12.28
CA GLU A 77 -4.70 -4.88 11.29
C GLU A 77 -3.51 -5.84 11.44
N ILE A 78 -2.33 -5.31 11.80
CA ILE A 78 -1.14 -6.11 12.08
C ILE A 78 -1.39 -7.02 13.28
N ASP A 79 -1.85 -6.47 14.40
CA ASP A 79 -2.11 -7.24 15.62
C ASP A 79 -3.11 -8.37 15.35
N ARG A 80 -4.21 -8.06 14.65
CA ARG A 80 -5.21 -9.05 14.23
C ARG A 80 -4.63 -10.11 13.29
N MET A 81 -3.68 -9.76 12.42
CA MET A 81 -3.00 -10.73 11.56
C MET A 81 -2.10 -11.68 12.35
N LEU A 82 -1.38 -11.14 13.34
CA LEU A 82 -0.52 -11.93 14.22
C LEU A 82 -1.36 -12.91 15.06
N ASP A 83 -2.48 -12.44 15.64
CA ASP A 83 -3.45 -13.28 16.36
C ASP A 83 -3.90 -14.49 15.52
N MET A 84 -4.23 -14.23 14.25
CA MET A 84 -4.71 -15.28 13.34
C MET A 84 -3.59 -16.25 12.95
N ALA A 85 -2.43 -15.71 12.56
CA ALA A 85 -1.31 -16.48 12.02
C ALA A 85 -0.58 -17.33 13.08
N MET A 86 -0.63 -16.93 14.35
CA MET A 86 0.07 -17.62 15.43
C MET A 86 -0.86 -18.41 16.36
N SER A 87 -2.14 -18.54 15.97
CA SER A 87 -3.18 -19.23 16.75
C SER A 87 -2.86 -20.71 17.04
N SER A 88 -2.03 -21.36 16.22
CA SER A 88 -1.59 -22.76 16.39
C SER A 88 -0.12 -22.87 16.79
N ASN A 89 0.16 -22.66 18.09
CA ASN A 89 1.45 -22.93 18.76
C ASN A 89 2.65 -22.01 18.41
N GLY A 90 2.41 -20.78 17.96
CA GLY A 90 3.49 -19.78 17.86
C GLY A 90 4.55 -20.05 16.78
N SER A 91 4.21 -20.85 15.76
CA SER A 91 5.05 -21.09 14.58
C SER A 91 4.31 -20.72 13.31
N LEU A 92 4.99 -20.09 12.36
CA LEU A 92 4.40 -19.74 11.07
C LEU A 92 4.48 -20.94 10.12
N SER A 93 3.33 -21.54 9.80
CA SER A 93 3.24 -22.51 8.72
C SER A 93 3.11 -21.81 7.36
N ALA A 94 3.29 -22.59 6.29
CA ALA A 94 3.00 -22.11 4.93
C ALA A 94 1.52 -21.76 4.74
N GLU A 95 0.63 -22.46 5.45
CA GLU A 95 -0.82 -22.21 5.43
C GLU A 95 -1.16 -20.86 6.06
N ASP A 96 -0.48 -20.50 7.15
CA ASP A 96 -0.66 -19.20 7.83
C ASP A 96 -0.22 -18.05 6.92
N THR A 97 0.90 -18.23 6.21
CA THR A 97 1.40 -17.21 5.27
C THR A 97 0.41 -16.96 4.13
N GLU A 98 -0.15 -18.03 3.56
CA GLU A 98 -1.16 -17.93 2.51
C GLU A 98 -2.45 -17.28 3.04
N MET A 99 -2.90 -17.67 4.24
CA MET A 99 -4.07 -17.09 4.88
C MET A 99 -3.92 -15.58 5.09
N ILE A 100 -2.77 -15.12 5.60
CA ILE A 100 -2.46 -13.70 5.79
C ILE A 100 -2.54 -12.96 4.44
N LEU A 101 -1.97 -13.53 3.39
CA LEU A 101 -2.02 -12.94 2.05
C LEU A 101 -3.47 -12.80 1.55
N GLN A 102 -4.30 -13.83 1.74
CA GLN A 102 -5.71 -13.81 1.37
C GLN A 102 -6.49 -12.75 2.16
N GLN A 103 -6.24 -12.63 3.47
CA GLN A 103 -6.85 -11.59 4.29
C GLN A 103 -6.39 -10.19 3.86
N LYS A 104 -5.11 -10.00 3.53
CA LYS A 104 -4.58 -8.75 2.97
C LYS A 104 -5.31 -8.36 1.68
N LYS A 105 -5.46 -9.31 0.74
CA LYS A 105 -6.22 -9.10 -0.50
C LYS A 105 -7.65 -8.64 -0.20
N ALA A 106 -8.32 -9.30 0.75
CA ALA A 106 -9.68 -8.95 1.12
C ALA A 106 -9.79 -7.55 1.75
N MET A 107 -8.84 -7.14 2.60
CA MET A 107 -8.82 -5.82 3.22
C MET A 107 -8.56 -4.71 2.20
N VAL A 108 -7.54 -4.89 1.35
CA VAL A 108 -7.23 -3.96 0.26
C VAL A 108 -8.45 -3.79 -0.65
N LYS A 109 -9.11 -4.88 -1.04
CA LYS A 109 -10.32 -4.84 -1.88
C LYS A 109 -11.52 -4.18 -1.18
N LYS A 110 -11.72 -4.41 0.12
CA LYS A 110 -12.80 -3.79 0.92
C LYS A 110 -12.66 -2.27 1.02
N SER A 111 -11.43 -1.74 1.00
CA SER A 111 -11.19 -0.29 0.98
C SER A 111 -11.84 0.39 -0.25
N GLY A 112 -12.03 -0.36 -1.34
CA GLY A 112 -12.54 0.15 -2.61
C GLY A 112 -11.58 1.07 -3.36
N LEU A 113 -10.36 1.27 -2.84
CA LEU A 113 -9.35 2.17 -3.40
C LEU A 113 -8.32 1.43 -4.26
N LEU A 114 -7.96 0.22 -3.87
CA LEU A 114 -6.93 -0.59 -4.50
C LEU A 114 -7.38 -2.05 -4.58
N GLU A 115 -6.76 -2.81 -5.48
CA GLU A 115 -6.89 -4.27 -5.54
C GLU A 115 -5.50 -4.91 -5.60
N LEU A 116 -5.25 -5.91 -4.74
CA LEU A 116 -4.02 -6.69 -4.79
C LEU A 116 -4.18 -7.81 -5.83
N ILE A 117 -3.41 -7.72 -6.91
CA ILE A 117 -3.53 -8.58 -8.09
C ILE A 117 -2.54 -9.73 -8.02
N ASP A 118 -3.02 -10.93 -8.37
CA ASP A 118 -2.18 -12.10 -8.56
C ASP A 118 -1.33 -11.98 -9.83
N THR A 119 -0.06 -12.35 -9.70
CA THR A 119 0.95 -12.21 -10.76
C THR A 119 1.58 -13.56 -11.15
N PRO A 120 0.80 -14.55 -11.63
CA PRO A 120 1.38 -15.81 -12.11
C PRO A 120 2.20 -15.63 -13.40
N GLU A 121 2.04 -14.51 -14.10
CA GLU A 121 2.56 -14.33 -15.45
C GLU A 121 4.06 -14.01 -15.47
N LYS A 122 4.81 -14.76 -16.29
CA LYS A 122 6.25 -14.53 -16.49
C LYS A 122 6.50 -13.59 -17.65
N MET A 123 7.47 -12.69 -17.49
CA MET A 123 7.86 -11.72 -18.52
C MET A 123 8.29 -12.37 -19.84
N ASP A 124 8.89 -13.56 -19.80
CA ASP A 124 9.32 -14.27 -21.01
C ASP A 124 8.14 -14.86 -21.80
N GLY A 125 6.96 -15.03 -21.18
CA GLY A 125 5.74 -15.50 -21.84
C GLY A 125 5.05 -14.44 -22.73
N ILE A 126 5.48 -13.17 -22.68
CA ILE A 126 4.89 -12.09 -23.47
C ILE A 126 5.57 -12.00 -24.84
N GLY A 127 4.83 -12.01 -25.96
CA GLY A 127 5.41 -11.80 -27.29
C GLY A 127 5.89 -10.34 -27.50
N GLY A 128 7.04 -10.15 -28.13
CA GLY A 128 7.53 -8.82 -28.54
C GLY A 128 8.09 -7.95 -27.41
N MET A 129 7.98 -6.62 -27.56
CA MET A 129 8.35 -5.60 -26.55
C MET A 129 9.79 -5.65 -26.02
N LYS A 130 10.76 -6.02 -26.87
CA LYS A 130 12.17 -6.26 -26.47
C LYS A 130 12.77 -5.11 -25.64
N ALA A 131 12.61 -3.87 -26.09
CA ALA A 131 13.15 -2.69 -25.40
C ALA A 131 12.55 -2.51 -24.00
N LEU A 132 11.23 -2.68 -23.85
CA LEU A 132 10.55 -2.60 -22.55
C LEU A 132 11.00 -3.75 -21.63
N LYS A 133 11.10 -4.97 -22.15
CA LYS A 133 11.59 -6.13 -21.39
C LYS A 133 13.00 -5.92 -20.87
N GLU A 134 13.91 -5.42 -21.71
CA GLU A 134 15.28 -5.14 -21.33
C GLU A 134 15.37 -4.02 -20.29
N TYR A 135 14.61 -2.93 -20.49
CA TYR A 135 14.48 -1.87 -19.51
C TYR A 135 14.03 -2.41 -18.14
N LEU A 136 12.96 -3.20 -18.11
CA LEU A 136 12.42 -3.77 -16.87
C LEU A 136 13.38 -4.77 -16.23
N LYS A 137 14.06 -5.63 -17.01
CA LYS A 137 15.12 -6.53 -16.49
C LYS A 137 16.31 -5.78 -15.88
N ASN A 138 16.63 -4.59 -16.39
CA ASN A 138 17.66 -3.74 -15.78
C ASN A 138 17.14 -3.08 -14.50
N LYS A 139 15.88 -2.63 -14.47
CA LYS A 139 15.27 -2.06 -13.27
C LYS A 139 15.03 -3.07 -12.16
N SER A 140 14.76 -4.34 -12.49
CA SER A 140 14.57 -5.38 -11.47
C SER A 140 15.81 -5.56 -10.59
N LYS A 141 17.02 -5.43 -11.16
CA LYS A 141 18.30 -5.47 -10.41
C LYS A 141 18.45 -4.31 -9.42
N VAL A 142 17.90 -3.15 -9.75
CA VAL A 142 17.90 -1.97 -8.87
C VAL A 142 16.89 -2.17 -7.74
N ILE A 143 15.70 -2.69 -8.06
CA ILE A 143 14.62 -2.91 -7.10
C ILE A 143 14.98 -4.01 -6.10
N SER A 144 15.67 -5.07 -6.53
CA SER A 144 16.07 -6.19 -5.66
C SER A 144 17.02 -5.77 -4.52
N ASP A 145 17.75 -4.67 -4.68
CA ASP A 145 18.65 -4.12 -3.66
C ASP A 145 18.53 -2.59 -3.62
N LEU A 146 17.29 -2.11 -3.42
CA LEU A 146 16.96 -0.70 -3.45
C LEU A 146 17.74 0.14 -2.41
N PRO A 147 17.92 -0.31 -1.15
CA PRO A 147 18.69 0.45 -0.16
C PRO A 147 20.12 0.71 -0.62
N LYS A 148 20.81 -0.34 -1.08
CA LYS A 148 22.18 -0.23 -1.60
C LYS A 148 22.23 0.62 -2.85
N ALA A 149 21.29 0.46 -3.78
CA ALA A 149 21.23 1.27 -4.98
C ALA A 149 21.11 2.77 -4.66
N MET A 150 20.33 3.14 -3.64
CA MET A 150 20.22 4.52 -3.16
C MET A 150 21.53 5.04 -2.55
N GLU A 151 22.26 4.22 -1.79
CA GLU A 151 23.59 4.58 -1.26
C GLU A 151 24.59 4.91 -2.38
N PHE A 152 24.51 4.19 -3.51
CA PHE A 152 25.33 4.45 -4.70
C PHE A 152 24.81 5.59 -5.58
N GLY A 153 23.79 6.33 -5.15
CA GLY A 153 23.23 7.47 -5.88
C GLY A 153 22.39 7.07 -7.11
N VAL A 154 21.96 5.81 -7.21
CA VAL A 154 21.09 5.36 -8.30
C VAL A 154 19.67 5.90 -8.06
N SER A 155 19.15 6.65 -9.02
CA SER A 155 17.78 7.16 -8.96
C SER A 155 16.75 6.02 -9.01
N ILE A 156 15.78 6.07 -8.09
CA ILE A 156 14.61 5.17 -8.11
C ILE A 156 13.85 5.34 -9.43
N PRO A 157 13.41 4.25 -10.09
CA PRO A 157 12.64 4.35 -11.33
C PRO A 157 11.35 5.17 -11.12
N LYS A 158 11.16 6.22 -11.91
CA LYS A 158 10.02 7.16 -11.79
C LYS A 158 8.68 6.63 -12.37
N GLY A 159 8.61 5.35 -12.75
CA GLY A 159 7.46 4.73 -13.40
C GLY A 159 7.63 4.48 -14.91
N VAL A 160 6.69 3.74 -15.50
CA VAL A 160 6.63 3.44 -16.94
C VAL A 160 5.21 3.72 -17.43
N PHE A 161 5.08 4.52 -18.48
CA PHE A 161 3.81 4.74 -19.14
C PHE A 161 3.71 3.90 -20.40
N ILE A 162 2.72 3.00 -20.46
CA ILE A 162 2.53 2.08 -21.58
C ILE A 162 1.30 2.50 -22.38
N VAL A 163 1.51 3.00 -23.60
CA VAL A 163 0.45 3.41 -24.53
C VAL A 163 0.38 2.43 -25.69
N GLY A 164 -0.83 2.07 -26.11
CA GLY A 164 -1.05 1.21 -27.27
C GLY A 164 -2.53 0.86 -27.44
N MET A 165 -2.87 0.24 -28.56
CA MET A 165 -4.25 -0.19 -28.83
C MET A 165 -4.77 -1.16 -27.76
N PRO A 166 -6.10 -1.21 -27.53
CA PRO A 166 -6.72 -2.28 -26.73
C PRO A 166 -6.27 -3.66 -27.23
N GLY A 167 -6.02 -4.60 -26.32
CA GLY A 167 -5.59 -5.95 -26.68
C GLY A 167 -4.08 -6.14 -26.90
N CYS A 168 -3.24 -5.09 -26.88
CA CYS A 168 -1.79 -5.22 -27.05
C CYS A 168 -1.01 -5.65 -25.79
N GLY A 169 -1.64 -6.34 -24.83
CA GLY A 169 -0.95 -6.92 -23.68
C GLY A 169 -0.47 -5.94 -22.59
N LYS A 170 -0.94 -4.70 -22.56
CA LYS A 170 -0.54 -3.68 -21.56
C LYS A 170 -0.73 -4.16 -20.10
N SER A 171 -1.91 -4.67 -19.78
CA SER A 171 -2.22 -5.22 -18.46
C SER A 171 -1.38 -6.46 -18.14
N LEU A 172 -1.13 -7.30 -19.14
CA LEU A 172 -0.26 -8.48 -19.01
C LEU A 172 1.18 -8.07 -18.67
N CYS A 173 1.68 -6.99 -19.29
CA CYS A 173 2.99 -6.43 -18.96
C CYS A 173 3.07 -5.92 -17.52
N ALA A 174 2.02 -5.27 -17.01
CA ALA A 174 2.00 -4.80 -15.62
C ALA A 174 2.16 -5.98 -14.64
N LYS A 175 1.39 -7.06 -14.85
CA LYS A 175 1.48 -8.29 -14.04
C LYS A 175 2.85 -8.96 -14.12
N ALA A 176 3.37 -9.13 -15.33
CA ALA A 176 4.68 -9.73 -15.53
C ALA A 176 5.84 -8.86 -14.99
N SER A 177 5.66 -7.54 -14.92
CA SER A 177 6.65 -6.62 -14.32
C SER A 177 6.72 -6.80 -12.81
N ALA A 178 5.57 -6.89 -12.14
CA ALA A 178 5.51 -7.16 -10.70
C ALA A 178 6.10 -8.53 -10.34
N ALA A 179 5.78 -9.57 -11.13
CA ALA A 179 6.41 -10.88 -10.99
C ALA A 179 7.94 -10.82 -11.19
N LEU A 180 8.41 -10.07 -12.19
CA LEU A 180 9.86 -9.88 -12.44
C LEU A 180 10.56 -9.16 -11.28
N PHE A 181 9.87 -8.26 -10.60
CA PHE A 181 10.40 -7.50 -9.45
C PHE A 181 10.23 -8.23 -8.12
N ASN A 182 9.58 -9.40 -8.11
CA ASN A 182 9.20 -10.11 -6.89
C ASN A 182 8.51 -9.19 -5.87
N SER A 183 7.62 -8.32 -6.36
CA SER A 183 6.96 -7.28 -5.58
C SER A 183 5.44 -7.38 -5.75
N PRO A 184 4.64 -7.05 -4.71
CA PRO A 184 3.18 -7.03 -4.81
C PRO A 184 2.68 -6.10 -5.92
N LEU A 185 1.61 -6.50 -6.63
CA LEU A 185 0.96 -5.66 -7.63
C LEU A 185 -0.33 -5.06 -7.07
N LEU A 186 -0.33 -3.74 -6.84
CA LEU A 186 -1.51 -3.00 -6.45
C LEU A 186 -2.13 -2.35 -7.69
N LYS A 187 -3.37 -2.66 -8.01
CA LYS A 187 -4.13 -2.02 -9.08
C LYS A 187 -4.94 -0.85 -8.51
N LEU A 188 -4.78 0.31 -9.12
CA LEU A 188 -5.64 1.48 -8.95
C LEU A 188 -6.47 1.66 -10.22
N ASP A 189 -7.78 1.47 -10.13
CA ASP A 189 -8.70 1.63 -11.25
C ASP A 189 -9.28 3.05 -11.24
N MET A 190 -8.72 3.90 -12.10
CA MET A 190 -9.05 5.33 -12.12
C MET A 190 -10.50 5.59 -12.58
N GLY A 191 -11.03 4.75 -13.48
CA GLY A 191 -12.43 4.85 -13.91
C GLY A 191 -13.41 4.61 -12.76
N SER A 192 -13.16 3.58 -11.94
CA SER A 192 -13.98 3.27 -10.78
C SER A 192 -13.92 4.33 -9.68
N MET A 193 -12.76 4.97 -9.50
CA MET A 193 -12.53 6.00 -8.50
C MET A 193 -13.23 7.32 -8.84
N MET A 194 -13.25 7.71 -10.12
CA MET A 194 -13.92 8.94 -10.56
C MET A 194 -15.45 8.79 -10.62
N GLY A 195 -15.97 7.59 -10.88
CA GLY A 195 -17.40 7.36 -11.08
C GLY A 195 -18.22 7.15 -9.79
N LYS A 196 -17.62 6.71 -8.68
CA LYS A 196 -18.36 6.33 -7.47
C LYS A 196 -18.68 7.46 -6.50
N TYR A 197 -17.94 8.58 -6.52
CA TYR A 197 -18.11 9.67 -5.55
C TYR A 197 -17.83 11.03 -6.21
N VAL A 198 -18.89 11.69 -6.70
CA VAL A 198 -18.81 13.07 -7.19
C VAL A 198 -18.48 13.97 -5.98
N GLY A 199 -17.20 14.33 -5.81
CA GLY A 199 -16.72 15.25 -4.77
C GLY A 199 -15.59 14.75 -3.85
N GLU A 200 -15.30 13.44 -3.79
CA GLU A 200 -14.25 12.86 -2.92
C GLU A 200 -13.05 12.25 -3.67
N SER A 201 -13.02 12.40 -4.99
CA SER A 201 -12.06 11.72 -5.88
C SER A 201 -10.59 11.99 -5.55
N GLU A 202 -10.22 13.25 -5.26
CA GLU A 202 -8.84 13.61 -4.91
C GLU A 202 -8.42 13.01 -3.55
N GLY A 203 -9.30 13.09 -2.54
CA GLY A 203 -9.05 12.53 -1.21
C GLY A 203 -8.84 11.02 -1.28
N ASN A 204 -9.64 10.33 -2.10
CA ASN A 204 -9.51 8.89 -2.32
C ASN A 204 -8.23 8.53 -3.08
N LEU A 205 -7.83 9.32 -4.08
CA LEU A 205 -6.54 9.13 -4.77
C LEU A 205 -5.37 9.29 -3.81
N ARG A 206 -5.39 10.34 -2.97
CA ARG A 206 -4.37 10.57 -1.95
C ARG A 206 -4.30 9.43 -0.94
N LYS A 207 -5.44 8.91 -0.47
CA LYS A 207 -5.49 7.73 0.40
C LYS A 207 -4.92 6.48 -0.28
N ALA A 208 -5.27 6.25 -1.55
CA ALA A 208 -4.76 5.11 -2.30
C ALA A 208 -3.24 5.16 -2.48
N ILE A 209 -2.69 6.34 -2.77
CA ILE A 209 -1.24 6.56 -2.85
C ILE A 209 -0.58 6.28 -1.50
N LYS A 210 -1.12 6.81 -0.39
CA LYS A 210 -0.59 6.54 0.96
C LYS A 210 -0.53 5.05 1.29
N ILE A 211 -1.57 4.29 0.93
CA ILE A 211 -1.59 2.83 1.12
C ILE A 211 -0.50 2.15 0.29
N ALA A 212 -0.33 2.56 -0.97
CA ALA A 212 0.71 2.01 -1.85
C ALA A 212 2.13 2.33 -1.35
N GLU A 213 2.36 3.54 -0.85
CA GLU A 213 3.62 3.97 -0.23
C GLU A 213 3.93 3.15 1.03
N ALA A 214 2.94 2.96 1.91
CA ALA A 214 3.10 2.14 3.11
C ALA A 214 3.34 0.65 2.80
N ALA A 215 2.84 0.17 1.66
CA ALA A 215 3.07 -1.19 1.16
C ALA A 215 4.40 -1.36 0.41
N ALA A 216 5.23 -0.31 0.30
CA ALA A 216 6.50 -0.39 -0.43
C ALA A 216 7.46 -1.41 0.19
N PRO A 217 8.22 -2.17 -0.62
CA PRO A 217 8.31 -2.10 -2.07
C PRO A 217 7.12 -2.80 -2.77
N CYS A 218 6.48 -2.10 -3.72
CA CYS A 218 5.37 -2.64 -4.52
C CYS A 218 5.36 -2.05 -5.94
N VAL A 219 4.60 -2.67 -6.85
CA VAL A 219 4.27 -2.11 -8.16
C VAL A 219 2.84 -1.56 -8.09
N LEU A 220 2.70 -0.24 -8.26
CA LEU A 220 1.40 0.41 -8.42
C LEU A 220 1.04 0.48 -9.91
N TRP A 221 0.04 -0.30 -10.32
CA TRP A 221 -0.55 -0.26 -11.66
C TRP A 221 -1.76 0.66 -11.67
N ILE A 222 -1.64 1.80 -12.33
CA ILE A 222 -2.74 2.72 -12.59
C ILE A 222 -3.37 2.34 -13.93
N ASP A 223 -4.62 1.87 -13.89
CA ASP A 223 -5.39 1.48 -15.07
C ASP A 223 -6.34 2.58 -15.49
N GLU A 224 -6.59 2.68 -16.80
CA GLU A 224 -7.50 3.66 -17.43
C GLU A 224 -7.23 5.12 -17.03
N ILE A 225 -5.96 5.50 -16.88
CA ILE A 225 -5.58 6.87 -16.48
C ILE A 225 -6.12 7.93 -17.46
N GLU A 226 -6.33 7.57 -18.72
CA GLU A 226 -6.96 8.43 -19.73
C GLU A 226 -8.36 8.89 -19.34
N LYS A 227 -9.12 8.12 -18.55
CA LYS A 227 -10.45 8.53 -18.05
C LYS A 227 -10.38 9.66 -17.03
N ALA A 228 -9.27 9.78 -16.31
CA ALA A 228 -9.04 10.96 -15.46
C ALA A 228 -8.82 12.21 -16.30
N PHE A 229 -8.14 12.06 -17.44
CA PHE A 229 -7.81 13.18 -18.31
C PHE A 229 -8.95 13.60 -19.23
N SER A 230 -9.90 12.71 -19.56
CA SER A 230 -11.05 13.06 -20.40
C SER A 230 -12.08 13.98 -19.72
N GLY A 231 -12.12 14.01 -18.39
CA GLY A 231 -12.94 14.96 -17.61
C GLY A 231 -12.28 16.33 -17.40
N VAL A 232 -10.95 16.41 -17.56
CA VAL A 232 -10.22 17.67 -17.60
C VAL A 232 -10.24 18.13 -19.05
N GLY A 233 -11.21 18.98 -19.40
CA GLY A 233 -11.20 19.65 -20.69
C GLY A 233 -9.90 20.44 -20.85
N PHE A 234 -8.88 19.81 -21.43
CA PHE A 234 -7.69 20.49 -21.92
C PHE A 234 -8.11 21.33 -23.12
N ASN A 235 -8.72 22.49 -22.85
CA ASN A 235 -8.54 23.65 -23.70
C ASN A 235 -7.12 24.17 -23.43
N VAL A 236 -6.14 23.50 -24.01
CA VAL A 236 -4.79 24.05 -24.11
C VAL A 236 -4.57 24.42 -25.57
N ILE A 237 -4.47 25.73 -25.77
CA ILE A 237 -3.99 26.41 -26.96
C ILE A 237 -2.51 26.05 -27.15
#